data_AF-A0AA88WA86-F1
#
_entry.id   AF-A0AA88WA86-F1
#
_cell.length_a   1.000
_cell.length_b   1.000
_cell.length_c   1.000
_cell.angle_alpha   90.00
_cell.angle_beta   90.00
_cell.angle_gamma   90.00
#
_symmetry.space_group_name_H-M   'P 1'
#
loop_
_entity.id
_entity.type
_entity.pdbx_description
1 polymer ?
#
loop_
_entity_poly.entity_id
_entity_poly.type
_entity_poly.pdbx_seq_one_letter_code
_entity_poly.pdbx_strand_id
1 'polypeptide(L)'
;MGTSSVTTLLADKPILSGEGNLFIQTTKVEKVEREAYVNVRKGKIIPGYKISLTLGWAGEAQDAAGNSLLKAEGLVEIPYIADENAHQI
;
A
#
# COMPACT_ATOMS: atom_id res chain seq x y z
N MET A 1 21.07 -5.98 -4.97
CA MET A 1 20.04 -4.92 -4.94
C MET A 1 18.91 -5.43 -4.06
N GLY A 2 18.72 -4.84 -2.87
CA GLY A 2 17.70 -5.31 -1.93
C GLY A 2 16.30 -5.08 -2.49
N THR A 3 15.53 -6.15 -2.65
CA THR A 3 14.09 -6.08 -2.96
C THR A 3 13.41 -5.26 -1.87
N SER A 4 12.72 -4.19 -2.27
CA SER A 4 12.29 -3.15 -1.35
C SER A 4 11.21 -3.65 -0.37
N SER A 5 11.38 -3.41 0.94
CA SER A 5 10.46 -3.83 2.01
C SER A 5 8.98 -3.48 1.72
N VAL A 6 8.73 -2.30 1.14
CA VAL A 6 7.39 -1.82 0.77
C VAL A 6 6.68 -2.72 -0.25
N THR A 7 7.39 -3.26 -1.25
CA THR A 7 6.79 -4.14 -2.25
C THR A 7 6.32 -5.44 -1.59
N THR A 8 7.14 -6.03 -0.73
CA THR A 8 6.77 -7.25 0.00
C THR A 8 5.60 -7.03 0.95
N LEU A 9 5.56 -5.85 1.60
CA LEU A 9 4.49 -5.49 2.53
C LEU A 9 3.15 -5.24 1.83
N LEU A 10 3.15 -4.68 0.62
CA LEU A 10 1.93 -4.22 -0.05
C LEU A 10 1.47 -5.09 -1.22
N ALA A 11 2.34 -5.89 -1.83
CA ALA A 11 1.93 -6.75 -2.93
C ALA A 11 1.16 -7.98 -2.45
N ASP A 12 0.14 -8.35 -3.22
CA ASP A 12 -0.67 -9.56 -3.05
C ASP A 12 -1.22 -9.73 -1.62
N LYS A 13 -1.79 -8.66 -1.05
CA LYS A 13 -2.37 -8.65 0.29
C LYS A 13 -3.89 -8.62 0.22
N PRO A 14 -4.60 -9.52 0.92
CA PRO A 14 -6.03 -9.43 1.05
C PRO A 14 -6.40 -8.20 1.90
N ILE A 15 -7.38 -7.44 1.41
CA ILE A 15 -8.02 -6.32 2.11
C ILE A 15 -9.37 -6.79 2.66
N LEU A 16 -10.19 -7.43 1.81
CA LEU A 16 -11.45 -8.09 2.19
C LEU A 16 -11.43 -9.53 1.69
N SER A 17 -11.94 -10.45 2.48
CA SER A 17 -11.93 -11.90 2.24
C SER A 17 -13.34 -12.51 2.36
N GLY A 18 -14.37 -11.75 1.98
CA GLY A 18 -15.76 -12.21 1.93
C GLY A 18 -16.74 -11.37 2.74
N GLU A 19 -16.30 -10.27 3.37
CA GLU A 19 -17.18 -9.35 4.09
C GLU A 19 -18.23 -8.77 3.13
N GLY A 20 -19.50 -9.08 3.37
CA GLY A 20 -20.60 -8.68 2.48
C GLY A 20 -20.51 -9.31 1.08
N ASN A 21 -19.90 -10.49 0.95
CA ASN A 21 -19.57 -11.16 -0.31
C ASN A 21 -18.62 -10.35 -1.22
N LEU A 22 -17.81 -9.47 -0.62
CA LEU A 22 -16.78 -8.71 -1.32
C LEU A 22 -15.40 -9.28 -1.02
N PHE A 23 -14.59 -9.38 -2.06
CA PHE A 23 -13.21 -9.82 -2.01
C PHE A 23 -12.37 -8.72 -2.63
N ILE A 24 -11.39 -8.20 -1.89
CA ILE A 24 -10.51 -7.15 -2.38
C ILE A 24 -9.09 -7.53 -2.01
N GLN A 25 -8.17 -7.40 -2.94
CA GLN A 25 -6.75 -7.60 -2.71
C GLN A 25 -5.93 -6.54 -3.42
N THR A 26 -4.78 -6.21 -2.85
CA THR A 26 -3.74 -5.50 -3.58
C THR A 26 -3.09 -6.45 -4.60
N THR A 27 -2.52 -5.90 -5.66
CA THR A 27 -1.82 -6.67 -6.69
C THR A 27 -0.34 -6.29 -6.68
N LYS A 28 0.12 -5.51 -7.64
CA LYS A 28 1.51 -5.04 -7.74
C LYS A 28 1.66 -3.59 -7.30
N VAL A 29 2.84 -3.29 -6.76
CA VAL A 29 3.29 -1.91 -6.57
C VAL A 29 3.80 -1.40 -7.92
N GLU A 30 3.10 -0.45 -8.53
CA GLU A 30 3.41 0.09 -9.86
C GLU A 30 4.56 1.08 -9.83
N LYS A 31 4.55 1.94 -8.81
CA LYS A 31 5.51 3.04 -8.68
C LYS A 31 5.83 3.28 -7.22
N VAL A 32 7.09 3.51 -6.91
CA VAL A 32 7.50 4.06 -5.61
C VAL A 32 8.58 5.10 -5.81
N GLU A 33 8.29 6.33 -5.40
CA GLU A 33 9.25 7.42 -5.28
C GLU A 33 9.59 7.59 -3.81
N ARG A 34 10.89 7.67 -3.48
CA ARG A 34 11.36 7.70 -2.09
C ARG A 34 12.44 8.73 -1.93
N GLU A 35 12.31 9.50 -0.86
CA GLU A 35 13.34 10.37 -0.34
C GLU A 35 13.54 10.00 1.13
N ALA A 36 14.76 9.68 1.53
CA ALA A 36 15.10 9.42 2.92
C ALA A 36 16.32 10.26 3.27
N TYR A 37 16.29 10.88 4.44
CA TYR A 37 17.37 11.73 4.92
C TYR A 37 17.69 11.43 6.37
N VAL A 38 18.94 11.71 6.75
CA VAL A 38 19.40 11.61 8.12
C VAL A 38 20.18 12.87 8.43
N ASN A 39 19.65 13.67 9.36
CA ASN A 39 20.32 14.86 9.87
C ASN A 39 20.87 14.60 11.26
N VAL A 40 22.08 15.08 11.56
CA VAL A 40 22.66 14.98 12.90
C VAL A 40 22.74 16.38 13.53
N ARG A 41 22.05 16.59 14.65
CA ARG A 41 22.00 17.86 15.36
C ARG A 41 22.26 17.66 16.85
N LYS A 42 23.32 18.29 17.37
CA LYS A 42 23.72 18.19 18.79
C LYS A 42 23.85 16.72 19.26
N GLY A 43 24.46 15.87 18.42
CA GLY A 43 24.64 14.45 18.71
C GLY A 43 23.37 13.59 18.58
N LYS A 44 22.21 14.18 18.24
CA LYS A 44 20.97 13.43 17.97
C LYS A 44 20.82 13.17 16.48
N ILE A 45 20.45 11.94 16.13
CA ILE A 45 20.05 11.54 14.78
C ILE A 45 18.59 11.92 14.58
N ILE A 46 18.30 12.61 13.48
CA ILE A 46 16.96 12.99 13.02
C ILE A 46 16.76 12.31 11.66
N PRO A 47 16.19 11.10 11.65
CA PRO A 47 15.78 10.47 10.41
C PRO A 47 14.51 11.14 9.90
N GLY A 48 14.36 11.22 8.59
CA GLY A 48 13.08 11.51 7.96
C GLY A 48 12.95 10.80 6.63
N TYR A 49 11.71 10.58 6.21
CA TYR A 49 11.42 9.91 4.96
C TYR A 49 10.16 10.49 4.33
N LYS A 50 10.09 10.42 3.00
CA LYS A 50 8.94 10.75 2.20
C LYS A 50 8.80 9.71 1.11
N ILE A 51 7.60 9.17 0.96
CA ILE A 51 7.27 8.15 -0.01
C ILE A 51 6.00 8.57 -0.75
N SER A 52 6.03 8.46 -2.08
CA SER A 52 4.85 8.47 -2.93
C SER A 52 4.76 7.11 -3.60
N LEU A 53 3.57 6.50 -3.63
CA LEU A 53 3.40 5.18 -4.23
C LEU A 53 2.10 5.06 -5.03
N THR A 54 2.15 4.24 -6.08
CA THR A 54 0.99 3.80 -6.84
C THR A 54 0.88 2.28 -6.69
N LEU A 55 -0.29 1.81 -6.27
CA LEU A 55 -0.56 0.41 -5.96
C LEU A 55 -1.76 -0.08 -6.76
N GLY A 56 -1.64 -1.24 -7.40
CA GLY A 56 -2.77 -1.90 -8.03
C GLY A 56 -3.65 -2.63 -7.02
N TRP A 57 -4.95 -2.69 -7.30
CA TRP A 57 -5.91 -3.49 -6.56
C TRP A 57 -6.87 -4.21 -7.52
N ALA A 58 -7.39 -5.33 -7.06
CA ALA A 58 -8.44 -6.08 -7.73
C ALA A 58 -9.55 -6.41 -6.71
N GLY A 59 -10.79 -6.31 -7.16
CA GLY A 59 -11.96 -6.61 -6.36
C GLY A 59 -12.94 -7.51 -7.11
N GLU A 60 -13.66 -8.32 -6.34
CA GLU A 60 -14.70 -9.22 -6.80
C GLU A 60 -15.90 -9.16 -5.86
N ALA A 61 -17.10 -9.04 -6.41
CA ALA A 61 -18.35 -9.20 -5.70
C ALA A 61 -18.97 -10.55 -6.08
N GLN A 62 -19.48 -11.28 -5.09
CA GLN A 62 -20.13 -12.57 -5.28
C GLN A 62 -21.58 -12.56 -4.79
N ASP A 63 -22.40 -13.44 -5.33
CA ASP A 63 -23.72 -13.73 -4.77
C ASP A 63 -23.63 -14.67 -3.56
N ALA A 64 -24.77 -14.99 -2.94
CA ALA A 64 -24.83 -15.88 -1.78
C ALA A 64 -24.42 -17.35 -2.10
N ALA A 65 -24.34 -17.73 -3.37
CA ALA A 65 -23.91 -19.04 -3.82
C ALA A 65 -22.41 -19.06 -4.21
N GLY A 66 -21.70 -17.94 -4.08
CA GLY A 66 -20.29 -17.79 -4.43
C GLY A 66 -20.05 -17.54 -5.93
N ASN A 67 -21.10 -17.23 -6.71
CA ASN A 67 -20.93 -16.91 -8.12
C ASN A 67 -20.44 -15.46 -8.26
N SER A 68 -19.44 -15.28 -9.12
CA SER A 68 -18.91 -13.96 -9.46
C SER A 68 -19.97 -13.09 -10.13
N LEU A 69 -20.32 -11.96 -9.51
CA LEU A 69 -21.25 -10.97 -10.06
C LEU A 69 -20.51 -9.89 -10.83
N LEU A 70 -19.39 -9.41 -10.28
CA LEU A 70 -18.59 -8.34 -10.86
C LEU A 70 -17.14 -8.49 -10.45
N LYS A 71 -16.23 -8.19 -11.38
CA LYS A 71 -14.81 -7.96 -11.08
C LYS A 71 -14.43 -6.54 -11.48
N ALA A 72 -13.57 -5.93 -10.69
CA ALA A 72 -13.01 -4.61 -10.96
C ALA A 72 -11.51 -4.62 -10.65
N GLU A 73 -10.77 -3.81 -11.38
CA GLU A 73 -9.35 -3.57 -11.13
C GLU A 73 -9.08 -2.08 -11.23
N GLY A 74 -8.05 -1.62 -10.53
CA GLY A 74 -7.69 -0.21 -10.55
C GLY A 74 -6.36 0.07 -9.88
N LEU A 75 -6.03 1.35 -9.88
CA LEU A 75 -4.85 1.88 -9.20
C LEU A 75 -5.30 2.79 -8.07
N VAL A 76 -4.58 2.74 -6.95
CA VAL A 76 -4.66 3.72 -5.88
C VAL A 76 -3.33 4.45 -5.79
N GLU A 77 -3.39 5.78 -5.78
CA GLU A 77 -2.24 6.65 -5.59
C GLU A 77 -2.23 7.16 -4.15
N ILE A 78 -1.10 6.96 -3.47
CA ILE A 78 -0.84 7.53 -2.14
C ILE A 78 0.29 8.54 -2.32
N PRO A 79 -0.04 9.83 -2.48
CA PRO A 79 0.92 10.84 -2.91
C PRO A 79 1.91 11.24 -1.80
N TYR A 80 1.62 10.94 -0.53
CA TYR A 80 2.43 11.37 0.59
C TYR A 80 2.32 10.46 1.82
N ILE A 81 3.38 9.70 2.08
CA ILE A 81 3.63 8.98 3.33
C ILE A 81 4.98 9.46 3.86
N ALA A 82 4.99 10.16 4.98
CA ALA A 82 6.22 10.66 5.60
C ALA A 82 6.27 10.37 7.10
N ASP A 83 7.45 10.56 7.70
CA ASP A 83 7.67 10.40 9.14
C ASP A 83 6.79 11.34 9.97
N GLU A 84 6.48 12.53 9.45
CA GLU A 84 5.58 13.51 10.07
C GLU A 84 4.17 12.96 10.32
N ASN A 85 3.71 12.05 9.47
CA ASN A 85 2.38 11.43 9.50
C ASN A 85 2.41 10.04 10.16
N ALA A 86 3.60 9.51 10.50
CA ALA A 86 3.77 8.15 11.02
C ALA A 86 3.15 7.93 12.42
N HIS A 87 2.82 9.01 13.13
CA HIS A 87 2.27 8.97 14.49
C HIS A 87 0.77 9.29 14.56
N GLN A 88 0.12 9.47 13.41
CA GLN A 88 -1.27 9.91 13.31
C GLN A 88 -2.21 8.80 12.79
N ILE A 89 -1.73 7.57 12.67
CA ILE A 89 -2.47 6.39 12.19
C ILE A 89 -2.54 5.35 13.31
#